data_AF-A0AAT9RV52-F1
#
_entry.id   AF-A0AAT9RV52-F1
#
_cell.length_a   1.000
_cell.length_b   1.000
_cell.length_c   1.000
_cell.angle_alpha   90.00
_cell.angle_beta   90.00
_cell.angle_gamma   90.00
#
_symmetry.space_group_name_H-M   'P 1'
#
loop_
_entity.id
_entity.type
_entity.pdbx_description
1 polymer ?
#
loop_
_entity_poly.entity_id
_entity_poly.type
_entity_poly.pdbx_seq_one_letter_code
_entity_poly.pdbx_strand_id
1 'polypeptide(L)'
;MTPPSLSRRPGGGAPAGKPGRKLGPIAEGVGTAHRAWLEPLRIRFLASGLTIGELSDRSGWAKSKISELLRGTGRYPRWEITYGLLDVLDVPTWPMRRLWMAAALEAQKKPDWIDGCIQSRHGSQNPHRRAALSTGPAVPPLEHQAFTELNRSAYLAYARLFVSEEEAREVVAETFDVLWFRWDEALASSDVVPFAWSVLRKSVMARACHVDGCPELARTAFDTVALSVLSTPAARFAQIEESMALFKAISRLPAHQLDVMVLTYLRGMDHAAVADVLGVPIASVHTADRYARKTLTAALHPQNDLGETPE
;
A
#
# COMPACT_ATOMS: atom_id res chain seq x y z
N MET A 1 -75.34 14.93 1.88
CA MET A 1 -74.02 15.58 1.91
C MET A 1 -73.00 14.52 2.28
N THR A 2 -72.22 14.07 1.30
CA THR A 2 -71.27 12.95 1.40
C THR A 2 -69.98 13.45 0.74
N PRO A 3 -68.80 13.37 1.38
CA PRO A 3 -67.58 13.92 0.79
C PRO A 3 -67.03 12.98 -0.29
N PRO A 4 -66.38 13.49 -1.35
CA PRO A 4 -65.74 12.63 -2.34
C PRO A 4 -64.36 12.18 -1.85
N SER A 5 -64.14 10.88 -1.88
CA SER A 5 -62.88 10.21 -1.60
C SER A 5 -61.89 10.44 -2.74
N LEU A 6 -60.85 11.24 -2.52
CA LEU A 6 -59.72 11.39 -3.45
C LEU A 6 -58.72 10.24 -3.27
N SER A 7 -58.84 9.23 -4.12
CA SER A 7 -57.83 8.16 -4.25
C SER A 7 -56.52 8.74 -4.80
N ARG A 8 -55.56 8.96 -3.91
CA ARG A 8 -54.18 9.38 -4.21
C ARG A 8 -53.46 8.22 -4.90
N ARG A 9 -53.20 8.36 -6.21
CA ARG A 9 -52.25 7.51 -6.95
C ARG A 9 -50.85 7.65 -6.32
N PRO A 10 -50.12 6.56 -6.05
CA PRO A 10 -48.70 6.68 -5.76
C PRO A 10 -47.97 7.07 -7.05
N GLY A 11 -47.33 8.24 -6.99
CA GLY A 11 -46.46 8.75 -8.06
C GLY A 11 -45.32 7.76 -8.31
N GLY A 12 -45.01 7.56 -9.59
CA GLY A 12 -43.97 6.67 -10.05
C GLY A 12 -42.62 7.02 -9.44
N GLY A 13 -42.07 6.08 -8.68
CA GLY A 13 -40.65 6.07 -8.36
C GLY A 13 -39.86 5.96 -9.65
N ALA A 14 -38.80 6.76 -9.76
CA ALA A 14 -37.81 6.62 -10.83
C ALA A 14 -37.36 5.16 -10.93
N PRO A 15 -37.16 4.61 -12.14
CA PRO A 15 -36.74 3.23 -12.28
C PRO A 15 -35.36 3.08 -11.64
N ALA A 16 -35.28 2.29 -10.57
CA ALA A 16 -34.02 1.82 -10.02
C ALA A 16 -33.27 1.12 -11.16
N GLY A 17 -32.20 1.73 -11.65
CA GLY A 17 -31.37 1.20 -12.72
C GLY A 17 -30.95 -0.23 -12.36
N LYS A 18 -31.12 -1.16 -13.29
CA LYS A 18 -30.73 -2.57 -13.11
C LYS A 18 -29.28 -2.62 -12.59
N PRO A 19 -28.99 -3.39 -11.52
CA PRO A 19 -27.63 -3.49 -11.00
C PRO A 19 -26.68 -3.92 -12.13
N GLY A 20 -25.72 -3.06 -12.45
CA GLY A 20 -24.67 -3.40 -13.41
C GLY A 20 -23.92 -4.66 -12.97
N ARG A 21 -23.41 -5.44 -13.93
CA ARG A 21 -22.60 -6.63 -13.64
C ARG A 21 -21.45 -6.26 -12.69
N LYS A 22 -21.31 -7.01 -11.59
CA LYS A 22 -20.25 -6.79 -10.59
C LYS A 22 -18.86 -6.79 -11.27
N LEU A 23 -18.03 -5.82 -10.89
CA LEU A 23 -16.66 -5.68 -11.37
C LEU A 23 -15.83 -6.90 -10.90
N GLY A 24 -15.16 -7.58 -11.83
CA GLY A 24 -14.28 -8.71 -11.52
C GLY A 24 -13.05 -8.30 -10.68
N PRO A 25 -12.29 -9.27 -10.14
CA PRO A 25 -11.06 -8.99 -9.38
C PRO A 25 -10.02 -8.27 -10.26
N ILE A 26 -9.02 -7.66 -9.61
CA ILE A 26 -7.82 -7.19 -10.30
C ILE A 26 -7.08 -8.42 -10.81
N ALA A 27 -6.59 -8.39 -12.05
CA ALA A 27 -5.86 -9.51 -12.64
C ALA A 27 -4.60 -9.85 -11.83
N GLU A 28 -4.25 -11.14 -11.74
CA GLU A 28 -3.12 -11.61 -10.94
C GLU A 28 -1.77 -11.08 -11.44
N GLY A 29 -1.61 -10.90 -12.76
CA GLY A 29 -0.39 -10.37 -13.38
C GLY A 29 -0.20 -8.85 -13.29
N VAL A 30 -1.06 -8.12 -12.57
CA VAL A 30 -0.88 -6.68 -12.33
C VAL A 30 0.31 -6.49 -11.39
N GLY A 31 1.26 -5.61 -11.73
CA GLY A 31 2.41 -5.32 -10.87
C GLY A 31 2.03 -4.56 -9.59
N THR A 32 2.97 -4.46 -8.65
CA THR A 32 2.74 -3.88 -7.32
C THR A 32 2.51 -2.36 -7.42
N ALA A 33 3.30 -1.65 -8.23
CA ALA A 33 3.09 -0.21 -8.45
C ALA A 33 1.75 0.06 -9.16
N HIS A 34 1.36 -0.78 -10.13
CA HIS A 34 0.03 -0.67 -10.75
C HIS A 34 -1.09 -0.92 -9.74
N ARG A 35 -0.98 -1.92 -8.86
CA ARG A 35 -1.98 -2.13 -7.79
C ARG A 35 -2.07 -0.95 -6.82
N ALA A 36 -0.95 -0.29 -6.53
CA ALA A 36 -0.88 0.81 -5.56
C ALA A 36 -1.84 1.96 -5.89
N TRP A 37 -2.09 2.25 -7.17
CA TRP A 37 -3.10 3.24 -7.58
C TRP A 37 -4.43 2.66 -8.01
N LEU A 38 -4.43 1.44 -8.56
CA LEU A 38 -5.65 0.81 -9.06
C LEU A 38 -6.60 0.44 -7.92
N GLU A 39 -6.08 -0.05 -6.79
CA GLU A 39 -6.90 -0.42 -5.64
C GLU A 39 -7.63 0.79 -5.03
N PRO A 40 -6.96 1.90 -4.68
CA PRO A 40 -7.64 3.10 -4.20
C PRO A 40 -8.67 3.66 -5.20
N LEU A 41 -8.35 3.67 -6.50
CA LEU A 41 -9.30 4.09 -7.53
C LEU A 41 -10.55 3.20 -7.56
N ARG A 42 -10.37 1.88 -7.47
CA ARG A 42 -11.49 0.93 -7.42
C ARG A 42 -12.34 1.13 -6.17
N ILE A 43 -11.73 1.39 -5.01
CA ILE A 43 -12.45 1.68 -3.77
C ILE A 43 -13.32 2.93 -3.95
N ARG A 44 -12.76 4.02 -4.49
CA ARG A 44 -13.50 5.25 -4.79
C ARG A 44 -14.63 5.03 -5.79
N PHE A 45 -14.37 4.26 -6.84
CA PHE A 45 -15.40 3.88 -7.80
C PHE A 45 -16.55 3.11 -7.13
N LEU A 46 -16.24 2.09 -6.33
CA LEU A 46 -17.28 1.29 -5.65
C LEU A 46 -18.06 2.14 -4.63
N ALA A 47 -17.39 3.04 -3.91
CA ALA A 47 -18.01 3.95 -2.95
C ALA A 47 -18.90 5.02 -3.62
N SER A 48 -18.60 5.40 -4.86
CA SER A 48 -19.39 6.39 -5.61
C SER A 48 -20.80 5.90 -5.97
N GLY A 49 -21.05 4.59 -5.93
CA GLY A 49 -22.32 3.98 -6.34
C GLY A 49 -22.58 4.00 -7.86
N LEU A 50 -21.66 4.57 -8.66
CA LEU A 50 -21.79 4.62 -10.11
C LEU A 50 -21.61 3.23 -10.74
N THR A 51 -22.34 2.99 -11.81
CA THR A 51 -22.13 1.85 -12.70
C THR A 51 -21.04 2.16 -13.73
N ILE A 52 -20.44 1.11 -14.33
CA ILE A 52 -19.55 1.28 -15.49
C ILE A 52 -20.27 2.00 -16.65
N GLY A 53 -21.60 1.84 -16.75
CA GLY A 53 -22.41 2.55 -17.74
C GLY A 53 -22.38 4.06 -17.52
N GLU A 54 -22.70 4.50 -16.30
CA GLU A 54 -22.70 5.92 -15.96
C GLU A 54 -21.29 6.53 -16.02
N LEU A 55 -20.24 5.79 -15.63
CA LEU A 55 -18.87 6.22 -15.85
C LEU A 55 -18.56 6.40 -17.34
N SER A 56 -19.04 5.50 -18.20
CA SER A 56 -18.84 5.58 -19.64
C SER A 56 -19.53 6.81 -20.23
N ASP A 57 -20.77 7.08 -19.83
CA ASP A 57 -21.55 8.22 -20.31
C ASP A 57 -20.93 9.56 -19.88
N ARG A 58 -20.42 9.65 -18.64
CA ARG A 58 -19.79 10.87 -18.11
C ARG A 58 -18.35 11.08 -18.61
N SER A 59 -17.55 10.01 -18.66
CA SER A 59 -16.13 10.08 -19.06
C SER A 59 -15.93 9.98 -20.58
N GLY A 60 -16.97 9.65 -21.36
CA GLY A 60 -16.88 9.47 -22.81
C GLY A 60 -16.01 8.29 -23.26
N TRP A 61 -15.55 7.44 -22.34
CA TRP A 61 -14.77 6.24 -22.64
C TRP A 61 -15.66 5.02 -22.76
N ALA A 62 -15.34 4.10 -23.68
CA ALA A 62 -16.12 2.87 -23.85
C ALA A 62 -16.14 2.00 -22.57
N LYS A 63 -17.30 1.42 -22.25
CA LYS A 63 -17.50 0.52 -21.08
C LYS A 63 -16.45 -0.60 -21.00
N SER A 64 -16.05 -1.15 -22.16
CA SER A 64 -15.02 -2.19 -22.25
C SER A 64 -13.65 -1.69 -21.78
N LYS A 65 -13.27 -0.46 -22.16
CA LYS A 65 -12.00 0.16 -21.77
C LYS A 65 -11.95 0.54 -20.29
N ILE A 66 -13.06 1.03 -19.76
CA ILE A 66 -13.21 1.29 -18.32
C ILE A 66 -13.09 -0.01 -17.52
N SER A 67 -13.76 -1.08 -17.97
CA SER A 67 -13.68 -2.40 -17.35
C SER A 67 -12.28 -3.03 -17.47
N GLU A 68 -11.58 -2.81 -18.59
CA GLU A 68 -10.19 -3.23 -18.80
C GLU A 68 -9.25 -2.55 -17.79
N LEU A 69 -9.34 -1.21 -17.68
CA LEU A 69 -8.57 -0.40 -16.74
C LEU A 69 -8.84 -0.83 -15.30
N LEU A 70 -10.12 -0.86 -14.88
CA LEU A 70 -10.49 -1.15 -13.51
C LEU A 70 -10.10 -2.57 -13.09
N ARG A 71 -9.91 -3.52 -14.01
CA ARG A 71 -9.41 -4.87 -13.70
C ARG A 71 -7.90 -5.02 -13.89
N GLY A 72 -7.21 -4.00 -14.37
CA GLY A 72 -5.78 -4.08 -14.72
C GLY A 72 -5.50 -5.14 -15.79
N THR A 73 -6.48 -5.44 -16.65
CA THR A 73 -6.31 -6.38 -17.76
C THR A 73 -5.77 -5.66 -18.98
N GLY A 74 -5.09 -6.38 -19.89
CA GLY A 74 -4.64 -5.80 -21.16
C GLY A 74 -3.36 -4.98 -21.05
N ARG A 75 -3.22 -3.95 -21.89
CA ARG A 75 -2.03 -3.08 -21.89
C ARG A 75 -2.15 -2.02 -20.81
N TYR A 76 -1.01 -1.58 -20.29
CA TYR A 76 -0.98 -0.46 -19.33
C TYR A 76 -1.77 0.75 -19.88
N PRO A 77 -2.73 1.31 -19.11
CA PRO A 77 -3.64 2.33 -19.61
C PRO A 77 -2.89 3.62 -19.89
N ARG A 78 -3.28 4.34 -20.95
CA ARG A 78 -2.78 5.71 -21.15
C ARG A 78 -3.35 6.65 -20.11
N TRP A 79 -2.68 7.78 -19.89
CA TRP A 79 -3.07 8.75 -18.88
C TRP A 79 -4.48 9.32 -19.10
N GLU A 80 -4.92 9.50 -20.35
CA GLU A 80 -6.18 10.19 -20.66
C GLU A 80 -7.43 9.42 -20.20
N ILE A 81 -7.38 8.08 -20.22
CA ILE A 81 -8.47 7.27 -19.69
C ILE A 81 -8.47 7.28 -18.17
N THR A 82 -7.30 7.21 -17.53
CA THR A 82 -7.19 7.31 -16.07
C THR A 82 -7.71 8.66 -15.59
N TYR A 83 -7.23 9.76 -16.19
CA TYR A 83 -7.68 11.11 -15.89
C TYR A 83 -9.20 11.28 -16.05
N GLY A 84 -9.76 10.78 -17.16
CA GLY A 84 -11.21 10.87 -17.40
C GLY A 84 -12.07 10.16 -16.35
N LEU A 85 -11.52 9.16 -15.66
CA LEU A 85 -12.18 8.53 -14.51
C LEU A 85 -12.01 9.34 -13.23
N LEU A 86 -10.83 9.91 -12.99
CA LEU A 86 -10.56 10.76 -11.81
C LEU A 86 -11.45 11.99 -11.79
N ASP A 87 -11.62 12.63 -12.94
CA ASP A 87 -12.48 13.80 -13.14
C ASP A 87 -13.94 13.48 -12.78
N VAL A 88 -14.45 12.33 -13.23
CA VAL A 88 -15.84 11.90 -12.93
C VAL A 88 -16.01 11.49 -11.46
N LEU A 89 -14.97 10.94 -10.84
CA LEU A 89 -15.00 10.48 -9.45
C LEU A 89 -14.62 11.56 -8.44
N ASP A 90 -14.28 12.77 -8.90
CA ASP A 90 -13.81 13.90 -8.08
C ASP A 90 -12.62 13.53 -7.19
N VAL A 91 -11.60 12.94 -7.80
CA VAL A 91 -10.43 12.39 -7.11
C VAL A 91 -9.18 13.24 -7.38
N PRO A 92 -8.28 13.46 -6.39
CA PRO A 92 -7.05 14.20 -6.58
C PRO A 92 -6.17 13.64 -7.71
N THR A 93 -5.94 14.48 -8.73
CA THR A 93 -5.22 14.07 -9.95
C THR A 93 -3.71 13.93 -9.75
N TRP A 94 -3.09 14.80 -8.95
CA TRP A 94 -1.62 14.84 -8.80
C TRP A 94 -0.99 13.60 -8.16
N PRO A 95 -1.43 13.13 -6.97
CA PRO A 95 -0.88 11.90 -6.40
C PRO A 95 -1.11 10.71 -7.34
N MET A 96 -2.29 10.64 -7.97
CA MET A 96 -2.60 9.61 -8.95
C MET A 96 -1.67 9.65 -10.17
N ARG A 97 -1.32 10.83 -10.67
CA ARG A 97 -0.37 10.97 -11.79
C ARG A 97 1.00 10.40 -11.43
N ARG A 98 1.49 10.69 -10.23
CA ARG A 98 2.79 10.18 -9.74
C ARG A 98 2.78 8.66 -9.64
N LEU A 99 1.74 8.08 -9.05
CA LEU A 99 1.58 6.63 -8.95
C LEU A 99 1.40 5.96 -10.33
N TRP A 100 0.65 6.60 -11.23
CA TRP A 100 0.49 6.13 -12.61
C TRP A 100 1.82 6.13 -13.37
N MET A 101 2.71 7.10 -13.13
CA MET A 101 4.04 7.13 -13.74
C MET A 101 4.92 6.00 -13.20
N ALA A 102 4.93 5.77 -11.89
CA ALA A 102 5.68 4.66 -11.27
C ALA A 102 5.24 3.30 -11.84
N ALA A 103 3.93 3.08 -11.94
CA ALA A 103 3.37 1.87 -12.53
C ALA A 103 3.62 1.75 -14.04
N ALA A 104 3.76 2.86 -14.77
CA ALA A 104 4.16 2.84 -16.18
C ALA A 104 5.60 2.34 -16.34
N LEU A 105 6.51 2.78 -15.48
CA LEU A 105 7.90 2.33 -15.45
C LEU A 105 8.00 0.85 -15.09
N GLU A 106 7.25 0.39 -14.07
CA GLU A 106 7.12 -1.04 -13.73
C GLU A 106 6.64 -1.87 -14.94
N ALA A 107 5.69 -1.35 -15.71
CA ALA A 107 5.19 -1.94 -16.95
C ALA A 107 6.14 -1.76 -18.16
N GLN A 108 7.40 -1.39 -17.93
CA GLN A 108 8.47 -1.22 -18.91
C GLN A 108 8.11 -0.22 -20.02
N LYS A 109 7.39 0.86 -19.67
CA LYS A 109 7.12 1.96 -20.60
C LYS A 109 8.30 2.93 -20.65
N LYS A 110 8.65 3.35 -21.87
CA LYS A 110 9.72 4.30 -22.12
C LYS A 110 9.36 5.69 -21.56
N PRO A 111 10.31 6.45 -21.01
CA PRO A 111 10.07 7.82 -20.53
C PRO A 111 9.38 8.71 -21.56
N ASP A 112 9.83 8.71 -22.82
CA ASP A 112 9.21 9.51 -23.89
C ASP A 112 7.72 9.17 -24.13
N TRP A 113 7.33 7.91 -23.91
CA TRP A 113 5.93 7.50 -24.02
C TRP A 113 5.10 8.02 -22.84
N ILE A 114 5.68 8.01 -21.63
CA ILE A 114 5.06 8.54 -20.41
C ILE A 114 4.85 10.04 -20.57
N ASP A 115 5.91 10.76 -20.97
CA ASP A 115 5.87 12.18 -21.26
C ASP A 115 4.89 12.50 -22.37
N GLY A 116 4.89 11.71 -23.44
CA GLY A 116 3.90 11.79 -24.51
C GLY A 116 2.47 11.67 -23.99
N CYS A 117 2.16 10.71 -23.10
CA CYS A 117 0.81 10.55 -22.54
C CYS A 117 0.38 11.73 -21.66
N ILE A 118 1.32 12.32 -20.93
CA ILE A 118 1.09 13.46 -20.05
C ILE A 118 0.90 14.76 -20.85
N GLN A 119 1.73 14.93 -21.89
CA GLN A 119 1.77 16.13 -22.73
C GLN A 119 0.74 16.09 -23.86
N SER A 120 0.21 14.91 -24.20
CA SER A 120 -0.76 14.71 -25.28
C SER A 120 -2.01 15.56 -25.06
N ARG A 121 -1.98 16.77 -25.63
CA ARG A 121 -3.12 17.64 -25.92
C ARG A 121 -4.01 17.08 -27.04
N HIS A 122 -3.58 16.00 -27.70
CA HIS A 122 -4.13 15.52 -28.96
C HIS A 122 -4.98 14.26 -28.77
N GLY A 123 -6.29 14.45 -28.70
CA GLY A 123 -7.24 13.35 -28.78
C GLY A 123 -8.71 13.74 -28.62
N SER A 124 -9.01 14.90 -28.02
CA SER A 124 -10.40 15.35 -27.87
C SER A 124 -10.70 16.51 -28.82
N GLN A 125 -11.55 16.24 -29.81
CA GLN A 125 -12.25 17.29 -30.58
C GLN A 125 -13.24 18.08 -29.72
N ASN A 126 -13.34 17.81 -28.42
CA ASN A 126 -14.27 18.47 -27.52
C ASN A 126 -13.59 19.68 -26.82
N PRO A 127 -13.95 20.93 -27.16
CA PRO A 127 -13.28 22.12 -26.66
C PRO A 127 -13.34 22.32 -25.14
N HIS A 128 -14.27 21.66 -24.44
CA HIS A 128 -14.37 21.66 -22.98
C HIS A 128 -13.35 20.74 -22.26
N ARG A 129 -12.63 19.87 -22.99
CA ARG A 129 -11.55 19.00 -22.45
C ARG A 129 -10.14 19.53 -22.70
N ARG A 130 -10.01 20.68 -23.37
CA ARG A 130 -8.72 21.27 -23.80
C ARG A 130 -7.86 21.81 -22.65
N ALA A 131 -8.39 21.84 -21.43
CA ALA A 131 -7.73 22.38 -20.26
C ALA A 131 -8.02 21.52 -19.02
N ALA A 132 -7.66 20.23 -19.06
CA ALA A 132 -7.56 19.41 -17.86
C ALA A 132 -6.40 19.90 -16.97
N LEU A 133 -6.54 21.13 -16.49
CA LEU A 133 -5.86 21.66 -15.33
C LEU A 133 -6.17 20.69 -14.19
N SER A 134 -5.11 20.18 -13.58
CA SER A 134 -5.17 19.27 -12.46
C SER A 134 -6.21 19.73 -11.43
N THR A 135 -7.19 18.88 -11.12
CA THR A 135 -8.27 19.15 -10.15
C THR A 135 -7.80 19.13 -8.68
N GLY A 136 -6.55 19.53 -8.43
CA GLY A 136 -5.99 19.59 -7.08
C GLY A 136 -4.64 20.30 -7.04
N PRO A 137 -4.15 20.67 -5.84
CA PRO A 137 -2.85 21.31 -5.70
C PRO A 137 -1.74 20.36 -6.16
N ALA A 138 -0.72 20.91 -6.83
CA ALA A 138 0.49 20.15 -7.23
C ALA A 138 1.39 19.77 -6.05
N VAL A 139 1.04 20.28 -4.87
CA VAL A 139 1.74 20.10 -3.61
C VAL A 139 0.75 19.44 -2.63
N PRO A 140 1.19 18.45 -1.83
CA PRO A 140 0.32 17.84 -0.82
C PRO A 140 -0.17 18.85 0.23
N PRO A 141 -1.29 18.57 0.94
CA PRO A 141 -1.72 19.34 2.11
C PRO A 141 -0.59 19.49 3.15
N LEU A 142 -0.61 20.57 3.94
CA LEU A 142 0.45 20.85 4.92
C LEU A 142 0.55 19.73 5.98
N GLU A 143 -0.57 19.19 6.46
CA GLU A 143 -0.51 18.08 7.43
C GLU A 143 0.13 16.83 6.83
N HIS A 144 -0.12 16.55 5.53
CA HIS A 144 0.52 15.45 4.82
C HIS A 144 2.03 15.67 4.69
N GLN A 145 2.45 16.90 4.35
CA GLN A 145 3.87 17.25 4.25
C GLN A 145 4.59 17.06 5.59
N ALA A 146 4.02 17.59 6.68
CA ALA A 146 4.56 17.45 8.03
C ALA A 146 4.61 15.97 8.46
N PHE A 147 3.55 15.21 8.20
CA PHE A 147 3.51 13.79 8.47
C PHE A 147 4.60 13.02 7.70
N THR A 148 4.78 13.38 6.43
CA THR A 148 5.82 12.79 5.57
C THR A 148 7.21 13.06 6.10
N GLU A 149 7.50 14.31 6.48
CA GLU A 149 8.79 14.71 7.03
C GLU A 149 9.13 13.95 8.32
N LEU A 150 8.15 13.85 9.23
CA LEU A 150 8.31 13.17 10.51
C LEU A 150 8.57 11.66 10.36
N ASN A 151 7.89 10.99 9.42
CA ASN A 151 7.89 9.52 9.34
C ASN A 151 8.84 8.94 8.30
N ARG A 152 9.34 9.74 7.35
CA ARG A 152 10.14 9.24 6.21
C ARG A 152 11.34 8.41 6.63
N SER A 153 12.07 8.84 7.65
CA SER A 153 13.29 8.16 8.10
C SER A 153 13.00 6.76 8.64
N ALA A 154 11.99 6.64 9.50
CA ALA A 154 11.55 5.37 10.08
C ALA A 154 10.98 4.43 9.01
N TYR A 155 10.19 4.96 8.07
CA TYR A 155 9.59 4.18 6.98
C TYR A 155 10.67 3.62 6.05
N LEU A 156 11.69 4.42 5.75
CA LEU A 156 12.84 3.98 4.96
C LEU A 156 13.70 2.96 5.69
N ALA A 157 13.95 3.16 6.99
CA ALA A 157 14.65 2.20 7.83
C ALA A 157 13.92 0.84 7.82
N TYR A 158 12.60 0.84 7.95
CA TYR A 158 11.80 -0.37 7.89
C TYR A 158 11.88 -1.05 6.51
N ALA A 159 11.63 -0.31 5.42
CA ALA A 159 11.62 -0.86 4.07
C ALA A 159 12.95 -1.53 3.68
N ARG A 160 14.08 -0.92 4.04
CA ARG A 160 15.45 -1.44 3.80
C ARG A 160 15.74 -2.81 4.41
N LEU A 161 14.90 -3.29 5.33
CA LEU A 161 15.06 -4.63 5.90
C LEU A 161 14.63 -5.73 4.92
N PHE A 162 13.75 -5.40 3.96
CA PHE A 162 13.03 -6.38 3.15
C PHE A 162 13.28 -6.24 1.64
N VAL A 163 13.68 -5.05 1.19
CA VAL A 163 13.93 -4.74 -0.23
C VAL A 163 15.26 -4.03 -0.41
N SER A 164 15.74 -3.91 -1.65
CA SER A 164 16.97 -3.17 -1.94
C SER A 164 16.87 -1.68 -1.58
N GLU A 165 18.00 -0.99 -1.48
CA GLU A 165 18.04 0.44 -1.14
C GLU A 165 17.22 1.30 -2.11
N GLU A 166 17.26 0.99 -3.41
CA GLU A 166 16.51 1.74 -4.42
C GLU A 166 15.02 1.47 -4.32
N GLU A 167 14.62 0.19 -4.23
CA GLU A 167 13.22 -0.20 -4.02
C GLU A 167 12.66 0.36 -2.70
N ALA A 168 13.48 0.50 -1.66
CA ALA A 168 13.08 1.08 -0.38
C ALA A 168 12.72 2.57 -0.53
N ARG A 169 13.47 3.33 -1.35
CA ARG A 169 13.13 4.73 -1.63
C ARG A 169 11.87 4.85 -2.47
N GLU A 170 11.75 4.00 -3.49
CA GLU A 170 10.58 3.96 -4.37
C GLU A 170 9.31 3.61 -3.59
N VAL A 171 9.31 2.52 -2.82
CA VAL A 171 8.13 2.09 -2.06
C VAL A 171 7.70 3.10 -1.01
N VAL A 172 8.65 3.78 -0.36
CA VAL A 172 8.34 4.83 0.63
C VAL A 172 7.79 6.07 -0.06
N ALA A 173 8.36 6.49 -1.19
CA ALA A 173 7.83 7.62 -1.96
C ALA A 173 6.41 7.34 -2.47
N GLU A 174 6.19 6.14 -3.05
CA GLU A 174 4.87 5.69 -3.48
C GLU A 174 3.89 5.59 -2.31
N THR A 175 4.33 5.11 -1.14
CA THR A 175 3.49 5.05 0.07
C THR A 175 2.95 6.42 0.43
N PHE A 176 3.79 7.46 0.41
CA PHE A 176 3.32 8.83 0.68
C PHE A 176 2.43 9.38 -0.44
N ASP A 177 2.63 9.00 -1.69
CA ASP A 177 1.73 9.34 -2.80
C ASP A 177 0.36 8.64 -2.66
N VAL A 178 0.32 7.38 -2.21
CA VAL A 178 -0.93 6.67 -1.86
C VAL A 178 -1.60 7.33 -0.65
N LEU A 179 -0.85 7.74 0.37
CA LEU A 179 -1.38 8.46 1.52
C LEU A 179 -1.94 9.81 1.13
N TRP A 180 -1.29 10.52 0.22
CA TRP A 180 -1.83 11.77 -0.32
C TRP A 180 -3.14 11.53 -1.06
N PHE A 181 -3.20 10.50 -1.93
CA PHE A 181 -4.44 10.13 -2.62
C PHE A 181 -5.57 9.79 -1.65
N ARG A 182 -5.25 9.17 -0.51
CA ARG A 182 -6.21 8.70 0.50
C ARG A 182 -6.24 9.58 1.74
N TRP A 183 -5.78 10.83 1.66
CA TRP A 183 -5.54 11.64 2.86
C TRP A 183 -6.82 11.89 3.66
N ASP A 184 -7.93 12.16 2.97
CA ASP A 184 -9.24 12.32 3.61
C ASP A 184 -9.70 11.06 4.36
N GLU A 185 -9.37 9.87 3.83
CA GLU A 185 -9.66 8.60 4.50
C GLU A 185 -8.78 8.41 5.74
N ALA A 186 -7.51 8.82 5.65
CA ALA A 186 -6.59 8.77 6.78
C ALA A 186 -7.06 9.69 7.91
N LEU A 187 -7.44 10.93 7.59
CA LEU A 187 -7.95 11.92 8.55
C LEU A 187 -9.30 11.51 9.16
N ALA A 188 -10.13 10.79 8.41
CA ALA A 188 -11.39 10.24 8.91
C ALA A 188 -11.23 8.93 9.70
N SER A 189 -10.04 8.31 9.68
CA SER A 189 -9.79 7.09 10.45
C SER A 189 -9.67 7.38 11.95
N SER A 190 -9.69 6.34 12.78
CA SER A 190 -9.51 6.49 14.23
C SER A 190 -8.15 7.08 14.60
N ASP A 191 -7.12 6.79 13.80
CA ASP A 191 -5.77 7.30 13.95
C ASP A 191 -5.01 7.21 12.60
N VAL A 192 -4.44 8.34 12.19
CA VAL A 192 -3.68 8.48 10.94
C VAL A 192 -2.41 7.62 10.95
N VAL A 193 -1.77 7.43 12.11
CA VAL A 193 -0.47 6.75 12.19
C VAL A 193 -0.60 5.25 11.90
N PRO A 194 -1.50 4.47 12.54
CA PRO A 194 -1.73 3.06 12.17
C PRO A 194 -2.24 2.90 10.75
N PHE A 195 -3.08 3.84 10.27
CA PHE A 195 -3.55 3.83 8.89
C PHE A 195 -2.36 3.91 7.93
N ALA A 196 -1.47 4.89 8.14
CA ALA A 196 -0.29 5.09 7.34
C ALA A 196 0.70 3.93 7.42
N TRP A 197 0.92 3.39 8.63
CA TRP A 197 1.74 2.21 8.84
C TRP A 197 1.22 1.00 8.03
N SER A 198 -0.11 0.80 8.01
CA SER A 198 -0.71 -0.29 7.24
C SER A 198 -0.47 -0.15 5.74
N VAL A 199 -0.51 1.07 5.19
CA VAL A 199 -0.22 1.35 3.78
C VAL A 199 1.25 1.06 3.46
N LEU A 200 2.17 1.53 4.32
CA LEU A 200 3.60 1.22 4.18
C LEU A 200 3.84 -0.28 4.21
N ARG A 201 3.41 -0.95 5.29
CA ARG A 201 3.66 -2.37 5.51
C ARG A 201 3.12 -3.20 4.36
N LYS A 202 1.90 -2.94 3.89
CA LYS A 202 1.34 -3.63 2.72
C LYS A 202 2.22 -3.43 1.47
N SER A 203 2.68 -2.21 1.22
CA SER A 203 3.47 -1.86 0.04
C SER A 203 4.87 -2.49 0.06
N VAL A 204 5.51 -2.54 1.24
CA VAL A 204 6.81 -3.19 1.44
C VAL A 204 6.68 -4.71 1.32
N MET A 205 5.70 -5.31 2.00
CA MET A 205 5.49 -6.77 1.93
C MET A 205 5.08 -7.22 0.52
N ALA A 206 4.40 -6.40 -0.27
CA ALA A 206 4.10 -6.75 -1.67
C ALA A 206 5.35 -6.80 -2.58
N ARG A 207 6.48 -6.22 -2.15
CA ARG A 207 7.76 -6.23 -2.88
C ARG A 207 8.81 -7.15 -2.26
N ALA A 208 8.69 -7.46 -0.97
CA ALA A 208 9.62 -8.31 -0.27
C ALA A 208 9.63 -9.73 -0.86
N CYS A 209 10.80 -10.36 -0.92
CA CYS A 209 10.90 -11.79 -1.21
C CYS A 209 10.23 -12.58 -0.08
N HIS A 210 9.48 -13.62 -0.44
CA HIS A 210 8.79 -14.47 0.52
C HIS A 210 9.24 -15.92 0.36
N VAL A 211 9.55 -16.56 1.49
CA VAL A 211 9.86 -17.99 1.59
C VAL A 211 8.88 -18.61 2.59
N ASP A 212 8.16 -19.65 2.17
CA ASP A 212 7.10 -20.28 2.97
C ASP A 212 6.03 -19.29 3.49
N GLY A 213 5.70 -18.28 2.68
CA GLY A 213 4.73 -17.24 3.05
C GLY A 213 5.23 -16.21 4.06
N CYS A 214 6.51 -16.24 4.44
CA CYS A 214 7.12 -15.30 5.37
C CYS A 214 8.13 -14.40 4.63
N PRO A 215 8.26 -13.10 5.00
CA PRO A 215 9.21 -12.21 4.35
C PRO A 215 10.65 -12.64 4.62
N GLU A 216 11.52 -12.53 3.63
CA GLU A 216 12.91 -12.89 3.78
C GLU A 216 13.70 -11.77 4.47
N LEU A 217 14.33 -12.11 5.59
CA LEU A 217 15.25 -11.22 6.33
C LEU A 217 16.71 -11.63 6.18
N ALA A 218 17.02 -12.71 5.44
CA ALA A 218 18.34 -13.33 5.43
C ALA A 218 19.46 -12.37 4.97
N ARG A 219 19.16 -11.40 4.09
CA ARG A 219 20.13 -10.37 3.68
C ARG A 219 20.65 -9.56 4.87
N THR A 220 19.82 -9.31 5.87
CA THR A 220 20.23 -8.59 7.08
C THR A 220 21.25 -9.36 7.92
N ALA A 221 21.36 -10.70 7.77
CA ALA A 221 22.31 -11.54 8.53
C ALA A 221 23.77 -11.21 8.23
N PHE A 222 24.05 -10.69 7.03
CA PHE A 222 25.39 -10.35 6.59
C PHE A 222 25.86 -8.97 7.08
N ASP A 223 24.94 -8.13 7.56
CA ASP A 223 25.22 -6.75 7.99
C ASP A 223 25.17 -6.60 9.52
N THR A 224 25.32 -7.69 10.26
CA THR A 224 25.24 -7.66 11.73
C THR A 224 26.53 -7.13 12.37
N VAL A 225 26.39 -6.37 13.47
CA VAL A 225 27.54 -5.91 14.27
C VAL A 225 28.35 -7.10 14.81
N ALA A 226 27.68 -8.20 15.17
CA ALA A 226 28.32 -9.44 15.64
C ALA A 226 29.30 -10.02 14.60
N LEU A 227 28.97 -9.97 13.31
CA LEU A 227 29.87 -10.43 12.25
C LEU A 227 31.09 -9.51 12.08
N SER A 228 30.93 -8.21 12.33
CA SER A 228 31.99 -7.21 12.13
C SER A 228 33.17 -7.33 13.09
N VAL A 229 32.94 -7.90 14.29
CA VAL A 229 33.94 -8.02 15.36
C VAL A 229 34.72 -9.34 15.35
N LEU A 230 34.33 -10.30 14.50
CA LEU A 230 34.95 -11.63 14.43
C LEU A 230 36.13 -11.67 13.46
N SER A 231 37.27 -12.18 13.92
CA SER A 231 38.53 -12.15 13.17
C SER A 231 38.84 -13.44 12.39
N THR A 232 38.26 -14.58 12.77
CA THR A 232 38.57 -15.87 12.12
C THR A 232 37.47 -16.28 11.12
N PRO A 233 37.81 -16.89 9.98
CA PRO A 233 36.81 -17.37 9.02
C PRO A 233 35.81 -18.35 9.64
N ALA A 234 36.27 -19.30 10.45
CA ALA A 234 35.40 -20.30 11.09
C ALA A 234 34.36 -19.66 12.04
N ALA A 235 34.78 -18.70 12.88
CA ALA A 235 33.85 -18.01 13.77
C ALA A 235 32.84 -17.14 12.99
N ARG A 236 33.28 -16.50 11.90
CA ARG A 236 32.39 -15.73 11.01
C ARG A 236 31.34 -16.62 10.36
N PHE A 237 31.71 -17.82 9.88
CA PHE A 237 30.75 -18.76 9.31
C PHE A 237 29.70 -19.22 10.33
N ALA A 238 30.12 -19.61 11.54
CA ALA A 238 29.19 -20.01 12.60
C ALA A 238 28.23 -18.86 12.97
N GLN A 239 28.73 -17.62 13.07
CA GLN A 239 27.90 -16.45 13.35
C GLN A 239 26.88 -16.16 12.26
N ILE A 240 27.24 -16.35 10.98
CA ILE A 240 26.31 -16.19 9.86
C ILE A 240 25.21 -17.24 9.96
N GLU A 241 25.54 -18.50 10.22
CA GLU A 241 24.56 -19.58 10.38
C GLU A 241 23.57 -19.29 11.52
N GLU A 242 24.08 -18.87 12.68
CA GLU A 242 23.25 -18.47 13.83
C GLU A 242 22.35 -17.27 13.49
N SER A 243 22.91 -16.24 12.84
CA SER A 243 22.16 -15.03 12.44
C SER A 243 21.06 -15.36 11.42
N MET A 244 21.35 -16.24 10.46
CA MET A 244 20.37 -16.72 9.50
C MET A 244 19.24 -17.50 10.19
N ALA A 245 19.55 -18.37 11.15
CA ALA A 245 18.55 -19.09 11.93
C ALA A 245 17.66 -18.13 12.74
N LEU A 246 18.27 -17.15 13.42
CA LEU A 246 17.54 -16.12 14.17
C LEU A 246 16.62 -15.30 13.26
N PHE A 247 17.11 -14.80 12.13
CA PHE A 247 16.31 -13.97 11.23
C PHE A 247 15.20 -14.74 10.52
N LYS A 248 15.41 -16.03 10.26
CA LYS A 248 14.36 -16.95 9.81
C LYS A 248 13.30 -17.19 10.90
N ALA A 249 13.69 -17.22 12.18
CA ALA A 249 12.73 -17.31 13.27
C ALA A 249 11.95 -15.99 13.44
N ILE A 250 12.62 -14.84 13.35
CA ILE A 250 12.00 -13.50 13.40
C ILE A 250 10.99 -13.32 12.26
N SER A 251 11.32 -13.73 11.04
CA SER A 251 10.41 -13.55 9.89
C SER A 251 9.09 -14.31 10.02
N ARG A 252 9.05 -15.34 10.87
CA ARG A 252 7.87 -16.18 11.13
C ARG A 252 7.01 -15.68 12.29
N LEU A 253 7.42 -14.60 12.96
CA LEU A 253 6.61 -13.99 14.00
C LEU A 253 5.31 -13.41 13.41
N PRO A 254 4.23 -13.35 14.20
CA PRO A 254 3.04 -12.58 13.85
C PRO A 254 3.40 -11.14 13.45
N ALA A 255 2.68 -10.58 12.49
CA ALA A 255 3.00 -9.29 11.85
C ALA A 255 3.40 -8.17 12.83
N HIS A 256 2.61 -7.96 13.90
CA HIS A 256 2.91 -6.93 14.89
C HIS A 256 4.19 -7.23 15.70
N GLN A 257 4.42 -8.50 16.04
CA GLN A 257 5.64 -8.93 16.74
C GLN A 257 6.88 -8.77 15.86
N LEU A 258 6.77 -9.14 14.57
CA LEU A 258 7.83 -8.92 13.58
C LEU A 258 8.18 -7.43 13.51
N ASP A 259 7.18 -6.55 13.33
CA ASP A 259 7.40 -5.10 13.21
C ASP A 259 8.11 -4.54 14.45
N VAL A 260 7.66 -4.90 15.65
CA VAL A 260 8.28 -4.49 16.91
C VAL A 260 9.72 -4.99 17.01
N MET A 261 9.97 -6.27 16.70
CA MET A 261 11.31 -6.86 16.78
C MET A 261 12.29 -6.18 15.83
N VAL A 262 11.90 -5.94 14.58
CA VAL A 262 12.83 -5.38 13.59
C VAL A 262 13.09 -3.89 13.82
N LEU A 263 12.08 -3.12 14.25
CA LEU A 263 12.30 -1.70 14.57
C LEU A 263 13.16 -1.54 15.83
N THR A 264 12.92 -2.37 16.85
CA THR A 264 13.66 -2.31 18.11
C THR A 264 15.10 -2.77 17.95
N TYR A 265 15.32 -3.99 17.43
CA TYR A 265 16.65 -4.62 17.49
C TYR A 265 17.47 -4.45 16.21
N LEU A 266 16.83 -4.38 15.04
CA LEU A 266 17.55 -4.21 13.78
C LEU A 266 17.70 -2.73 13.39
N ARG A 267 16.82 -1.86 13.89
CA ARG A 267 16.90 -0.40 13.69
C ARG A 267 17.23 0.40 14.95
N GLY A 268 17.36 -0.24 16.10
CA GLY A 268 17.84 0.39 17.33
C GLY A 268 16.89 1.42 17.92
N MET A 269 15.59 1.35 17.58
CA MET A 269 14.59 2.27 18.14
C MET A 269 14.22 1.84 19.55
N ASP A 270 13.99 2.79 20.45
CA ASP A 270 13.38 2.49 21.74
C ASP A 270 11.88 2.19 21.60
N HIS A 271 11.27 1.59 22.63
CA HIS A 271 9.87 1.19 22.57
C HIS A 271 8.89 2.36 22.44
N ALA A 272 9.25 3.57 22.88
CA ALA A 272 8.41 4.75 22.73
C ALA A 272 8.40 5.21 21.27
N ALA A 273 9.57 5.30 20.63
CA ALA A 273 9.69 5.60 19.21
C ALA A 273 9.01 4.52 18.33
N VAL A 274 9.08 3.24 18.72
CA VAL A 274 8.34 2.17 18.03
C VAL A 274 6.83 2.36 18.17
N ALA A 275 6.35 2.70 19.37
CA ALA A 275 4.93 3.00 19.60
C ALA A 275 4.45 4.16 18.72
N ASP A 276 5.23 5.24 18.65
CA ASP A 276 4.94 6.44 17.86
C ASP A 276 4.93 6.16 16.36
N VAL A 277 5.84 5.34 15.83
CA VAL A 277 5.90 5.01 14.40
C VAL A 277 4.78 4.05 13.98
N LEU A 278 4.43 3.10 14.84
CA LEU A 278 3.38 2.12 14.59
C LEU A 278 1.97 2.68 14.87
N GLY A 279 1.88 3.76 15.66
CA GLY A 279 0.62 4.33 16.14
C GLY A 279 -0.10 3.43 17.14
N VAL A 280 0.65 2.69 17.96
CA VAL A 280 0.07 1.75 18.95
C VAL A 280 0.43 2.19 20.37
N PRO A 281 -0.36 1.78 21.38
CA PRO A 281 0.03 2.01 22.77
C PRO A 281 1.39 1.35 23.10
N ILE A 282 2.25 2.02 23.86
CA ILE A 282 3.55 1.47 24.28
C ILE A 282 3.41 0.12 25.03
N ALA A 283 2.32 -0.08 25.77
CA ALA A 283 2.02 -1.36 26.41
C ALA A 283 1.84 -2.51 25.39
N SER A 284 1.33 -2.22 24.19
CA SER A 284 1.26 -3.18 23.08
C SER A 284 2.65 -3.56 22.59
N VAL A 285 3.56 -2.58 22.47
CA VAL A 285 4.96 -2.80 22.09
C VAL A 285 5.67 -3.71 23.10
N HIS A 286 5.58 -3.40 24.40
CA HIS A 286 6.16 -4.24 25.45
C HIS A 286 5.61 -5.67 25.43
N THR A 287 4.30 -5.80 25.20
CA THR A 287 3.64 -7.10 25.15
C THR A 287 4.11 -7.91 23.93
N ALA A 288 4.17 -7.27 22.75
CA ALA A 288 4.65 -7.87 21.52
C ALA A 288 6.11 -8.31 21.63
N ASP A 289 6.99 -7.45 22.16
CA ASP A 289 8.41 -7.76 22.41
C ASP A 289 8.57 -8.98 23.32
N ARG A 290 7.89 -8.99 24.47
CA ARG A 290 7.94 -10.11 25.42
C ARG A 290 7.52 -11.43 24.79
N TYR A 291 6.40 -11.44 24.05
CA TYR A 291 5.92 -12.66 23.41
C TYR A 291 6.82 -13.09 22.24
N ALA A 292 7.32 -12.14 21.46
CA ALA A 292 8.27 -12.42 20.38
C ALA A 292 9.52 -13.10 20.94
N ARG A 293 10.14 -12.53 21.99
CA ARG A 293 11.30 -13.12 22.67
C ARG A 293 11.02 -14.53 23.16
N LYS A 294 9.88 -14.76 23.83
CA LYS A 294 9.50 -16.11 24.29
C LYS A 294 9.39 -17.10 23.13
N THR A 295 8.74 -16.71 22.03
CA THR A 295 8.59 -17.56 20.83
C THR A 295 9.95 -17.84 20.18
N LEU A 296 10.83 -16.85 20.09
CA LEU A 296 12.17 -17.02 19.52
C LEU A 296 13.04 -17.94 20.39
N THR A 297 13.02 -17.78 21.71
CA THR A 297 13.77 -18.67 22.63
C THR A 297 13.31 -20.12 22.47
N ALA A 298 12.00 -20.38 22.41
CA ALA A 298 11.48 -21.73 22.21
C ALA A 298 11.85 -22.32 20.83
N ALA A 299 11.86 -21.49 19.78
CA ALA A 299 12.20 -21.93 18.43
C ALA A 299 13.70 -22.21 18.23
N LEU A 300 14.58 -21.48 18.92
CA LEU A 300 16.03 -21.59 18.80
C LEU A 300 16.66 -22.55 19.80
N HIS A 301 16.00 -22.79 20.94
CA HIS A 301 16.46 -23.71 22.00
C HIS A 301 15.41 -24.77 22.35
N PRO A 302 15.08 -25.69 21.43
CA PRO A 302 14.04 -26.70 21.65
C PRO A 302 14.37 -27.77 22.73
N GLN A 303 15.58 -27.79 23.30
CA GLN A 303 16.06 -28.85 24.19
C GLN A 303 15.99 -28.57 25.71
N ASN A 304 15.42 -27.45 26.17
CA ASN A 304 15.30 -27.16 27.61
C ASN A 304 14.03 -27.73 28.29
N ASP A 305 13.13 -28.40 27.56
CA ASP A 305 11.90 -29.00 28.12
C ASP A 305 11.97 -30.54 28.33
N LEU A 306 13.12 -31.18 28.07
CA LEU A 306 13.39 -32.57 28.46
C LEU A 306 14.18 -32.59 29.78
N GLY A 307 13.62 -31.94 30.80
CA GLY A 307 14.12 -32.01 32.17
C GLY A 307 13.73 -33.33 32.83
N GLU A 308 14.75 -34.14 33.11
CA GLU A 308 14.92 -34.94 34.33
C GLU A 308 13.65 -35.61 34.90
N THR A 309 13.44 -36.87 34.55
CA THR A 309 12.77 -37.82 35.46
C THR A 309 13.74 -38.13 36.62
N PRO A 310 13.39 -37.84 37.88
CA PRO A 310 14.17 -38.31 39.02
C PRO A 310 13.94 -39.82 39.18
N GLU A 311 15.03 -40.57 39.34
CA GLU A 311 14.99 -41.93 39.92
C GLU A 311 14.57 -41.91 41.39
#